data_AF-A0A5N8V863-F1
#
_entry.id   AF-A0A5N8V863-F1
#
_cell.length_a   1.000
_cell.length_b   1.000
_cell.length_c   1.000
_cell.angle_alpha   90.00
_cell.angle_beta   90.00
_cell.angle_gamma   90.00
#
_symmetry.space_group_name_H-M   'P 1'
#
loop_
_entity.id
_entity.type
_entity.pdbx_description
1 polymer ?
#
loop_
_entity_poly.entity_id
_entity_poly.type
_entity_poly.pdbx_seq_one_letter_code
_entity_poly.pdbx_strand_id
1 'polypeptide(L)'
;MNGSGRTSAQEIADALRERIRAGDLEAGDRLPTQAVLAEEFGVERGTVRQALGMLQHDGLLTHVTKGSPPRVADVPVGPPQESRAARVVLIRYLEEAFRAEDVTIDAVCFTAETLLWALAEMCAAVARGEARPASVTVRCLLPGPGAPLPYPEPVDRPDLRDAVHEQLKAQIRAQMKTMEIHLSNLRRYQGVATGVTFRPLRFVPSEKKYVLNGTLALRGDYPVGRHSYELPGAGEFDVLDVSGFSSDLFEYRLSRGGQEAAVVQATKNYFDALWDSEAPGQTLAE
;
A
#
# COMPACT_ATOMS: atom_id res chain seq x y z
N MET A 1 -20.47 7.06 -45.11
CA MET A 1 -19.47 6.26 -44.38
C MET A 1 -20.13 5.82 -43.08
N ASN A 2 -20.43 4.53 -42.96
CA ASN A 2 -21.08 3.91 -41.81
C ASN A 2 -20.06 3.64 -40.70
N GLY A 3 -20.41 4.02 -39.48
CA GLY A 3 -19.70 3.69 -38.24
C GLY A 3 -20.46 4.22 -37.04
N SER A 4 -21.80 4.06 -37.03
CA SER A 4 -22.64 4.37 -35.88
C SER A 4 -22.17 3.50 -34.72
N GLY A 5 -21.40 4.08 -33.78
CA GLY A 5 -20.92 3.41 -32.59
C GLY A 5 -22.12 2.96 -31.77
N ARG A 6 -22.52 1.69 -31.92
CA ARG A 6 -23.50 1.07 -31.04
C ARG A 6 -22.82 0.95 -29.68
N THR A 7 -23.36 1.62 -28.67
CA THR A 7 -22.90 1.49 -27.29
C THR A 7 -22.77 0.01 -26.94
N SER A 8 -21.56 -0.42 -26.62
CA SER A 8 -21.21 -1.80 -26.35
C SER A 8 -21.68 -2.21 -24.95
N ALA A 9 -21.79 -3.51 -24.71
CA ALA A 9 -22.08 -4.02 -23.37
C ALA A 9 -21.04 -3.59 -22.33
N GLN A 10 -19.78 -3.40 -22.75
CA GLN A 10 -18.70 -2.92 -21.88
C GLN A 10 -18.92 -1.46 -21.48
N GLU A 11 -19.25 -0.57 -22.42
CA GLU A 11 -19.49 0.85 -22.14
C GLU A 11 -20.70 1.05 -21.22
N ILE A 12 -21.76 0.24 -21.38
CA ILE A 12 -22.92 0.24 -20.49
C ILE A 12 -22.51 -0.24 -19.08
N ALA A 13 -21.68 -1.28 -18.99
CA ALA A 13 -21.19 -1.76 -17.70
C ALA A 13 -20.33 -0.69 -17.02
N ASP A 14 -19.42 -0.03 -17.73
CA ASP A 14 -18.57 1.03 -17.18
C ASP A 14 -19.38 2.24 -16.70
N ALA A 15 -20.37 2.68 -17.48
CA ALA A 15 -21.27 3.76 -17.06
C ALA A 15 -22.04 3.42 -15.78
N LEU A 16 -22.51 2.18 -15.65
CA LEU A 16 -23.19 1.72 -14.44
C LEU A 16 -22.22 1.53 -13.26
N ARG A 17 -20.96 1.13 -13.50
CA ARG A 17 -19.90 1.09 -12.45
C ARG A 17 -19.65 2.48 -11.89
N GLU A 18 -19.54 3.48 -12.76
CA GLU A 18 -19.30 4.86 -12.32
C GLU A 18 -20.46 5.41 -11.51
N ARG A 19 -21.71 5.13 -11.88
CA ARG A 19 -22.89 5.51 -11.06
C ARG A 19 -22.88 4.87 -9.67
N ILE A 20 -22.49 3.60 -9.58
CA ILE A 20 -22.34 2.91 -8.29
C ILE A 20 -21.19 3.53 -7.47
N ARG A 21 -20.05 3.85 -8.11
CA ARG A 21 -18.89 4.47 -7.44
C ARG A 21 -19.16 5.89 -6.97
N ALA A 22 -19.89 6.68 -7.76
CA ALA A 22 -20.26 8.06 -7.47
C ALA A 22 -21.33 8.16 -6.36
N GLY A 23 -21.97 7.04 -5.99
CA GLY A 23 -23.05 7.00 -5.01
C GLY A 23 -24.44 7.31 -5.59
N ASP A 24 -24.58 7.42 -6.91
CA ASP A 24 -25.88 7.61 -7.58
C ASP A 24 -26.76 6.35 -7.53
N LEU A 25 -26.15 5.19 -7.26
CA LEU A 25 -26.79 3.90 -7.02
C LEU A 25 -26.19 3.28 -5.76
N GLU A 26 -26.94 3.25 -4.66
CA GLU A 26 -26.47 2.76 -3.37
C GLU A 26 -26.65 1.24 -3.22
N ALA A 27 -25.94 0.64 -2.26
CA ALA A 27 -26.05 -0.79 -1.97
C ALA A 27 -27.51 -1.17 -1.63
N GLY A 28 -28.04 -2.21 -2.27
CA GLY A 28 -29.42 -2.65 -2.11
C GLY A 28 -30.43 -1.94 -3.01
N ASP A 29 -30.04 -0.87 -3.71
CA ASP A 29 -30.91 -0.17 -4.67
C ASP A 29 -31.34 -1.09 -5.80
N ARG A 30 -32.58 -0.87 -6.26
CA ARG A 30 -33.10 -1.56 -7.45
C ARG A 30 -32.64 -0.82 -8.69
N LEU A 31 -31.95 -1.52 -9.58
CA LEU A 31 -31.64 -0.94 -10.89
C LEU A 31 -32.92 -0.78 -11.72
N PRO A 32 -32.93 0.18 -12.65
CA PRO A 32 -33.93 0.23 -13.70
C PRO A 32 -34.01 -1.10 -14.45
N THR A 33 -35.20 -1.44 -14.96
CA THR A 33 -35.37 -2.70 -15.69
C THR A 33 -34.57 -2.73 -16.99
N GLN A 34 -34.28 -3.92 -17.52
CA GLN A 34 -33.58 -4.05 -18.81
C GLN A 34 -34.25 -3.28 -19.96
N ALA A 35 -35.56 -3.08 -19.91
CA ALA A 35 -36.29 -2.30 -20.89
C ALA A 35 -35.98 -0.80 -20.78
N VAL A 36 -35.92 -0.28 -19.56
CA VAL A 36 -35.60 1.13 -19.28
C VAL A 36 -34.15 1.41 -19.62
N LEU A 37 -33.22 0.55 -19.22
CA LEU A 37 -31.80 0.70 -19.56
C LEU A 37 -31.56 0.58 -21.09
N ALA A 38 -32.31 -0.27 -21.79
CA ALA A 38 -32.22 -0.37 -23.24
C ALA A 38 -32.66 0.92 -23.94
N GLU A 39 -33.70 1.58 -23.43
CA GLU A 39 -34.15 2.89 -23.90
C GLU A 39 -33.15 3.99 -23.56
N GLU A 40 -32.65 4.02 -22.32
CA GLU A 40 -31.66 5.00 -21.82
C GLU A 40 -30.37 4.98 -22.64
N PHE A 41 -29.82 3.79 -22.90
CA PHE A 41 -28.57 3.63 -23.63
C PHE A 41 -28.76 3.50 -25.16
N GLY A 42 -30.02 3.49 -25.65
CA GLY A 42 -30.33 3.39 -27.07
C GLY A 42 -29.89 2.06 -27.72
N VAL A 43 -29.95 0.95 -26.97
CA VAL A 43 -29.45 -0.38 -27.40
C VAL A 43 -30.51 -1.47 -27.31
N GLU A 44 -30.21 -2.64 -27.89
CA GLU A 44 -31.05 -3.82 -27.69
C GLU A 44 -30.93 -4.38 -26.26
N ARG A 45 -32.03 -4.95 -25.75
CA ARG A 45 -32.09 -5.58 -24.42
C ARG A 45 -31.03 -6.68 -24.23
N GLY A 46 -30.61 -7.34 -25.30
CA GLY A 46 -29.54 -8.34 -25.27
C GLY A 46 -28.20 -7.77 -24.81
N THR A 47 -27.85 -6.56 -25.28
CA THR A 47 -26.61 -5.85 -24.92
C THR A 47 -26.64 -5.41 -23.46
N VAL A 48 -27.78 -4.89 -23.00
CA VAL A 48 -28.00 -4.56 -21.58
C VAL A 48 -27.88 -5.80 -20.70
N ARG A 49 -28.46 -6.92 -21.11
CA ARG A 49 -28.37 -8.19 -20.37
C ARG A 49 -26.92 -8.66 -20.25
N GLN A 50 -26.11 -8.51 -21.29
CA GLN A 50 -24.69 -8.82 -21.27
C GLN A 50 -23.94 -7.90 -20.29
N ALA A 51 -24.19 -6.59 -20.33
CA ALA A 51 -23.60 -5.61 -19.43
C ALA A 51 -23.92 -5.92 -17.94
N LEU A 52 -25.19 -6.21 -17.64
CA LEU A 52 -25.63 -6.61 -16.30
C LEU A 52 -24.99 -7.92 -15.85
N GLY A 53 -24.77 -8.86 -16.77
CA GLY A 53 -24.06 -10.12 -16.48
C GLY A 53 -22.59 -9.88 -16.12
N MET A 54 -21.93 -8.90 -16.74
CA MET A 54 -20.56 -8.50 -16.40
C MET A 54 -20.51 -7.90 -14.99
N LEU A 55 -21.44 -6.99 -14.66
CA LEU A 55 -21.53 -6.43 -13.30
C LEU A 55 -21.88 -7.47 -12.24
N GLN A 56 -22.68 -8.47 -12.58
CA GLN A 56 -22.95 -9.61 -11.69
C GLN A 56 -21.71 -10.47 -11.47
N HIS A 57 -20.95 -10.76 -12.53
CA HIS A 57 -19.69 -11.50 -12.44
C HIS A 57 -18.66 -10.75 -11.58
N ASP A 58 -18.63 -9.42 -11.67
CA ASP A 58 -17.78 -8.55 -10.85
C ASP A 58 -18.29 -8.40 -9.41
N GLY A 59 -19.37 -9.09 -9.06
CA GLY A 59 -19.98 -9.05 -7.73
C GLY A 59 -20.82 -7.80 -7.46
N LEU A 60 -20.84 -6.80 -8.35
CA LEU A 60 -21.50 -5.51 -8.15
C LEU A 60 -23.03 -5.57 -8.18
N LEU A 61 -23.61 -6.63 -8.76
CA LEU A 61 -25.07 -6.85 -8.78
C LEU A 61 -25.44 -8.20 -8.17
N THR A 62 -26.54 -8.21 -7.43
CA THR A 62 -27.22 -9.41 -6.93
C THR A 62 -28.59 -9.58 -7.59
N HIS A 63 -29.14 -10.78 -7.50
CA HIS A 63 -30.50 -11.08 -7.98
C HIS A 63 -30.75 -10.79 -9.47
N VAL A 64 -29.76 -11.03 -10.34
CA VAL A 64 -29.94 -10.98 -11.80
C VAL A 64 -30.66 -12.26 -12.29
N THR A 65 -31.91 -12.45 -11.86
CA THR A 65 -32.76 -13.57 -12.25
C THR A 65 -34.00 -13.09 -13.02
N LYS A 66 -34.69 -14.00 -13.72
CA LYS A 66 -35.94 -13.66 -14.43
C LYS A 66 -37.02 -13.24 -13.42
N GLY A 67 -37.52 -12.02 -13.57
CA GLY A 67 -38.75 -11.55 -12.89
C GLY A 67 -38.55 -10.50 -11.79
N SER A 68 -37.31 -10.21 -11.40
CA SER A 68 -37.00 -9.16 -10.44
C SER A 68 -35.93 -8.20 -11.00
N PRO A 69 -36.04 -6.88 -10.76
CA PRO A 69 -34.98 -5.95 -11.12
C PRO A 69 -33.68 -6.35 -10.42
N PRO A 70 -32.51 -6.34 -11.11
CA PRO A 70 -31.22 -6.47 -10.47
C PRO A 70 -31.10 -5.49 -9.31
N ARG A 71 -30.43 -5.91 -8.25
CA ARG A 71 -30.09 -5.00 -7.14
C ARG A 71 -28.60 -4.75 -7.14
N VAL A 72 -28.20 -3.54 -6.80
CA VAL A 72 -26.81 -3.27 -6.42
C VAL A 72 -26.50 -4.22 -5.28
N ALA A 73 -25.48 -5.05 -5.48
CA ALA A 73 -25.09 -6.01 -4.49
C ALA A 73 -24.75 -5.28 -3.19
N ASP A 74 -25.04 -5.94 -2.06
CA ASP A 74 -24.42 -5.59 -0.79
C ASP A 74 -22.95 -6.09 -0.82
N VAL A 75 -22.22 -5.70 -1.87
CA VAL A 75 -20.77 -5.66 -1.80
C VAL A 75 -20.52 -4.55 -0.82
N PRO A 76 -19.75 -4.77 0.25
CA PRO A 76 -19.16 -3.65 0.93
C PRO A 76 -18.30 -2.95 -0.13
N VAL A 77 -18.86 -1.94 -0.80
CA VAL A 77 -18.09 -0.76 -1.16
C VAL A 77 -17.60 -0.32 0.19
N GLY A 78 -16.42 -0.83 0.58
CA GLY A 78 -15.77 -0.36 1.78
C GLY A 78 -15.83 1.16 1.72
N PRO A 79 -16.14 1.84 2.83
CA PRO A 79 -16.29 3.29 2.84
C PRO A 79 -15.14 3.88 2.02
N PRO A 80 -15.41 4.83 1.11
CA PRO A 80 -14.53 5.23 0.00
C PRO A 80 -13.10 5.25 0.52
N GLN A 81 -12.29 4.24 0.13
CA GLN A 81 -11.10 3.76 0.86
C GLN A 81 -10.62 4.84 1.81
N GLU A 82 -11.23 4.89 3.02
CA GLU A 82 -11.02 6.05 3.89
C GLU A 82 -9.51 6.16 4.01
N SER A 83 -8.95 7.37 3.83
CA SER A 83 -7.52 7.62 4.00
C SER A 83 -7.09 7.07 5.36
N ARG A 84 -6.70 5.79 5.38
CA ARG A 84 -6.32 5.04 6.57
C ARG A 84 -4.83 5.16 6.59
N ALA A 85 -4.32 5.72 7.68
CA ALA A 85 -2.88 5.89 7.87
C ALA A 85 -2.15 4.59 7.44
N ALA A 86 -1.08 4.71 6.66
CA ALA A 86 -0.31 3.58 6.11
C ALA A 86 -0.03 2.48 7.15
N ARG A 87 0.14 2.88 8.42
CA ARG A 87 0.28 1.99 9.57
C ARG A 87 -0.88 1.01 9.71
N VAL A 88 -2.12 1.50 9.68
CA VAL A 88 -3.33 0.68 9.83
C VAL A 88 -3.43 -0.33 8.71
N VAL A 89 -3.09 0.09 7.50
CA VAL A 89 -3.09 -0.78 6.32
C VAL A 89 -2.00 -1.84 6.44
N LEU A 90 -0.77 -1.45 6.80
CA LEU A 90 0.35 -2.38 6.95
C LEU A 90 0.12 -3.40 8.07
N ILE A 91 -0.42 -2.99 9.22
CA ILE A 91 -0.73 -3.90 10.35
C ILE A 91 -1.63 -5.04 9.88
N ARG A 92 -2.74 -4.73 9.19
CA ARG A 92 -3.68 -5.74 8.67
C ARG A 92 -2.98 -6.80 7.80
N TYR A 93 -2.07 -6.38 6.93
CA TYR A 93 -1.38 -7.30 6.03
C TYR A 93 -0.25 -8.06 6.72
N LEU A 94 0.38 -7.47 7.73
CA LEU A 94 1.31 -8.20 8.58
C LEU A 94 0.57 -9.24 9.43
N GLU A 95 -0.63 -8.96 9.94
CA GLU A 95 -1.44 -9.97 10.66
C GLU A 95 -1.71 -11.19 9.78
N GLU A 96 -2.01 -10.97 8.49
CA GLU A 96 -2.14 -12.06 7.53
C GLU A 96 -0.82 -12.80 7.32
N ALA A 97 0.29 -12.08 7.13
CA ALA A 97 1.60 -12.66 6.93
C ALA A 97 2.08 -13.50 8.13
N PHE A 98 1.79 -13.05 9.36
CA PHE A 98 2.15 -13.70 10.62
C PHE A 98 1.34 -14.98 10.91
N ARG A 99 0.38 -15.35 10.05
CA ARG A 99 -0.26 -16.67 10.09
C ARG A 99 0.60 -17.76 9.46
N ALA A 100 1.62 -17.40 8.68
CA ALA A 100 2.58 -18.36 8.13
C ALA A 100 3.55 -18.85 9.20
N GLU A 101 4.06 -20.07 9.01
CA GLU A 101 5.13 -20.63 9.85
C GLU A 101 6.43 -19.82 9.70
N ASP A 102 6.78 -19.48 8.46
CA ASP A 102 7.94 -18.66 8.13
C ASP A 102 7.52 -17.31 7.57
N VAL A 103 7.78 -16.24 8.33
CA VAL A 103 7.42 -14.88 7.96
C VAL A 103 8.62 -14.19 7.33
N THR A 104 8.44 -13.62 6.14
CA THR A 104 9.46 -12.78 5.48
C THR A 104 8.89 -11.40 5.14
N ILE A 105 9.67 -10.37 5.43
CA ILE A 105 9.31 -8.97 5.17
C ILE A 105 10.49 -8.30 4.47
N ASP A 106 10.29 -7.98 3.20
CA ASP A 106 11.23 -7.18 2.42
C ASP A 106 10.67 -5.75 2.31
N ALA A 107 11.44 -4.74 2.72
CA ALA A 107 10.99 -3.36 2.80
C ALA A 107 11.95 -2.37 2.13
N VAL A 108 11.43 -1.48 1.28
CA VAL A 108 12.13 -0.29 0.78
C VAL A 108 11.43 0.93 1.35
N CYS A 109 12.14 1.73 2.14
CA CYS A 109 11.53 2.86 2.84
C CYS A 109 12.44 4.08 2.85
N PHE A 110 11.86 5.28 2.98
CA PHE A 110 12.60 6.52 3.28
C PHE A 110 13.02 6.57 4.76
N THR A 111 12.07 6.30 5.66
CA THR A 111 12.32 6.01 7.08
C THR A 111 11.71 4.65 7.43
N ALA A 112 12.18 3.99 8.49
CA ALA A 112 11.63 2.71 8.92
C ALA A 112 10.37 2.87 9.79
N GLU A 113 9.80 4.07 9.88
CA GLU A 113 8.85 4.40 10.93
C GLU A 113 7.55 3.60 10.85
N THR A 114 6.87 3.61 9.69
CA THR A 114 5.63 2.85 9.50
C THR A 114 5.83 1.36 9.78
N LEU A 115 6.97 0.79 9.35
CA LEU A 115 7.31 -0.61 9.57
C LEU A 115 7.59 -0.90 11.04
N LEU A 116 8.35 -0.04 11.73
CA LEU A 116 8.66 -0.18 13.15
C LEU A 116 7.38 -0.34 13.97
N TRP A 117 6.41 0.57 13.79
CA TRP A 117 5.16 0.54 14.53
C TRP A 117 4.34 -0.71 14.23
N ALA A 118 4.22 -1.08 12.95
CA ALA A 118 3.46 -2.25 12.55
C ALA A 118 4.10 -3.54 13.07
N LEU A 119 5.44 -3.62 13.05
CA LEU A 119 6.20 -4.74 13.60
C LEU A 119 6.08 -4.82 15.12
N ALA A 120 6.05 -3.69 15.83
CA ALA A 120 5.83 -3.67 17.27
C ALA A 120 4.47 -4.29 17.65
N GLU A 121 3.41 -3.99 16.89
CA GLU A 121 2.11 -4.62 17.10
C GLU A 121 2.16 -6.13 16.85
N MET A 122 2.84 -6.57 15.80
CA MET A 122 3.00 -8.02 15.54
C MET A 122 3.79 -8.72 16.65
N CYS A 123 4.82 -8.07 17.18
CA CYS A 123 5.56 -8.60 18.31
C CYS A 123 4.67 -8.74 19.56
N ALA A 124 3.77 -7.77 19.79
CA ALA A 124 2.79 -7.84 20.87
C ALA A 124 1.77 -8.97 20.65
N ALA A 125 1.26 -9.13 19.42
CA ALA A 125 0.35 -10.22 19.06
C ALA A 125 0.97 -11.61 19.27
N VAL A 126 2.24 -11.79 18.88
CA VAL A 126 2.99 -13.04 19.16
C VAL A 126 3.14 -13.26 20.67
N ALA A 127 3.48 -12.22 21.44
CA ALA A 127 3.59 -12.34 22.89
C ALA A 127 2.27 -12.68 23.59
N ARG A 128 1.13 -12.25 23.02
CA ARG A 128 -0.23 -12.63 23.47
C ARG A 128 -0.67 -14.02 22.98
N GLY A 129 0.12 -14.66 22.11
CA GLY A 129 -0.18 -15.97 21.54
C GLY A 129 -1.23 -15.94 20.43
N GLU A 130 -1.54 -14.76 19.88
CA GLU A 130 -2.48 -14.54 18.77
C GLU A 130 -1.89 -14.96 17.41
N ALA A 131 -0.55 -14.93 17.30
CA ALA A 131 0.22 -15.46 16.18
C ALA A 131 1.38 -16.31 16.70
N ARG A 132 1.76 -17.36 15.96
CA ARG A 132 2.80 -18.32 16.38
C ARG A 132 3.72 -18.72 15.21
N PRO A 133 4.42 -17.77 14.58
CA PRO A 133 5.39 -18.10 13.55
C PRO A 133 6.58 -18.87 14.16
N ALA A 134 7.13 -19.82 13.42
CA ALA A 134 8.42 -20.44 13.74
C ALA A 134 9.57 -19.47 13.45
N SER A 135 9.46 -18.66 12.39
CA SER A 135 10.47 -17.68 12.04
C SER A 135 9.93 -16.33 11.56
N VAL A 136 10.70 -15.26 11.79
CA VAL A 136 10.43 -13.90 11.30
C VAL A 136 11.72 -13.26 10.80
N THR A 137 11.82 -13.06 9.48
CA THR A 137 12.97 -12.43 8.83
C THR A 137 12.58 -11.11 8.19
N VAL A 138 13.32 -10.05 8.51
CA VAL A 138 13.11 -8.69 7.99
C VAL A 138 14.35 -8.22 7.25
N ARG A 139 14.18 -7.82 5.98
CA ARG A 139 15.22 -7.19 5.16
C ARG A 139 14.75 -5.80 4.79
N CYS A 140 15.49 -4.77 5.19
CA CYS A 140 15.06 -3.38 5.04
C CYS A 140 16.12 -2.52 4.35
N LEU A 141 15.71 -1.83 3.29
CA LEU A 141 16.52 -0.88 2.52
C LEU A 141 16.10 0.55 2.90
N LEU A 142 17.07 1.34 3.36
CA LEU A 142 16.89 2.72 3.84
C LEU A 142 17.95 3.64 3.22
N PRO A 143 17.72 4.95 3.05
CA PRO A 143 18.74 5.90 2.64
C PRO A 143 20.01 5.76 3.50
N GLY A 144 21.15 5.61 2.83
CA GLY A 144 22.45 5.55 3.46
C GLY A 144 22.95 6.93 3.89
N PRO A 145 24.05 7.00 4.67
CA PRO A 145 24.59 8.25 5.20
C PRO A 145 24.96 9.30 4.14
N GLY A 146 25.31 8.86 2.92
CA GLY A 146 25.66 9.72 1.79
C GLY A 146 24.57 9.92 0.75
N ALA A 147 23.33 9.44 1.00
CA ALA A 147 22.22 9.70 0.10
C ALA A 147 21.85 11.19 0.12
N PRO A 148 21.63 11.84 -1.03
CA PRO A 148 21.19 13.22 -1.07
C PRO A 148 19.76 13.30 -0.51
N LEU A 149 19.60 13.95 0.65
CA LEU A 149 18.30 14.15 1.29
C LEU A 149 17.62 15.40 0.70
N PRO A 150 16.47 15.25 0.02
CA PRO A 150 15.67 16.38 -0.44
C PRO A 150 14.69 16.87 0.65
N TYR A 151 14.48 16.08 1.71
CA TYR A 151 13.55 16.33 2.79
C TYR A 151 14.14 15.88 4.15
N PRO A 152 13.73 16.49 5.27
CA PRO A 152 12.90 17.69 5.33
C PRO A 152 13.69 18.96 4.93
N GLU A 153 13.08 19.81 4.11
CA GLU A 153 13.68 21.08 3.67
C GLU A 153 12.98 22.26 4.38
N PRO A 154 13.67 23.03 5.24
CA PRO A 154 13.08 24.19 5.89
C PRO A 154 12.61 25.25 4.89
N VAL A 155 11.37 25.75 5.03
CA VAL A 155 10.79 26.68 4.03
C VAL A 155 11.45 28.06 4.09
N ASP A 156 11.56 28.63 5.28
CA ASP A 156 12.04 30.01 5.49
C ASP A 156 13.28 30.07 6.39
N ARG A 157 13.95 28.92 6.59
CA ARG A 157 15.07 28.73 7.54
C ARG A 157 16.18 27.82 6.99
N PRO A 158 16.80 28.16 5.83
CA PRO A 158 17.80 27.30 5.19
C PRO A 158 19.03 27.04 6.07
N ASP A 159 19.29 27.91 7.05
CA ASP A 159 20.32 27.74 8.08
C ASP A 159 20.12 26.48 8.93
N LEU A 160 18.90 25.97 9.04
CA LEU A 160 18.55 24.80 9.85
C LEU A 160 18.65 23.47 9.09
N ARG A 161 18.90 23.48 7.78
CA ARG A 161 18.85 22.30 6.91
C ARG A 161 19.71 21.15 7.42
N ASP A 162 20.97 21.44 7.77
CA ASP A 162 21.90 20.42 8.26
C ASP A 162 21.43 19.83 9.60
N ALA A 163 20.93 20.67 10.51
CA ALA A 163 20.44 20.21 11.81
C ALA A 163 19.19 19.32 11.68
N VAL A 164 18.27 19.68 10.79
CA VAL A 164 17.07 18.89 10.47
C VAL A 164 17.44 17.54 9.86
N HIS A 165 18.39 17.52 8.92
CA HIS A 165 18.88 16.28 8.33
C HIS A 165 19.64 15.39 9.33
N GLU A 166 20.42 15.97 10.25
CA GLU A 166 21.06 15.20 11.32
C GLU A 166 20.04 14.60 12.30
N GLN A 167 18.97 15.33 12.62
CA GLN A 167 17.86 14.79 13.42
C GLN A 167 17.16 13.63 12.69
N LEU A 168 16.87 13.75 11.39
CA LEU A 168 16.30 12.65 10.59
C LEU A 168 17.22 11.41 10.62
N LYS A 169 18.53 11.57 10.39
CA LYS A 169 19.49 10.46 10.45
C LYS A 169 19.53 9.81 11.84
N ALA A 170 19.42 10.60 12.91
CA ALA A 170 19.34 10.08 14.27
C ALA A 170 18.03 9.28 14.49
N GLN A 171 16.89 9.77 13.99
CA GLN A 171 15.61 9.08 14.05
C GLN A 171 15.65 7.74 13.30
N ILE A 172 16.18 7.70 12.08
CA ILE A 172 16.31 6.45 11.30
C ILE A 172 17.16 5.42 12.06
N ARG A 173 18.31 5.85 12.63
CA ARG A 173 19.16 4.96 13.45
C ARG A 173 18.42 4.42 14.68
N ALA A 174 17.66 5.28 15.37
CA ALA A 174 16.86 4.87 16.53
C ALA A 174 15.75 3.88 16.16
N GLN A 175 15.09 4.07 15.01
CA GLN A 175 14.07 3.17 14.49
C GLN A 175 14.66 1.78 14.18
N MET A 176 15.80 1.73 13.48
CA MET A 176 16.53 0.49 13.21
C MET A 176 16.86 -0.25 14.50
N LYS A 177 17.39 0.48 15.50
CA LYS A 177 17.75 -0.13 16.79
C LYS A 177 16.55 -0.69 17.54
N THR A 178 15.43 0.03 17.53
CA THR A 178 14.19 -0.43 18.18
C THR A 178 13.64 -1.69 17.52
N MET A 179 13.69 -1.79 16.18
CA MET A 179 13.29 -3.01 15.46
C MET A 179 14.15 -4.23 15.84
N GLU A 180 15.49 -4.05 15.94
CA GLU A 180 16.39 -5.11 16.42
C GLU A 180 15.99 -5.60 17.82
N ILE A 181 15.66 -4.67 18.73
CA ILE A 181 15.25 -4.99 20.09
C ILE A 181 13.94 -5.78 20.10
N HIS A 182 12.93 -5.34 19.34
CA HIS A 182 11.65 -6.04 19.26
C HIS A 182 11.80 -7.50 18.78
N LEU A 183 12.54 -7.72 17.70
CA LEU A 183 12.78 -9.06 17.16
C LEU A 183 13.71 -9.91 18.04
N SER A 184 14.66 -9.29 18.74
CA SER A 184 15.49 -9.99 19.74
C SER A 184 14.65 -10.48 20.91
N ASN A 185 13.68 -9.69 21.37
CA ASN A 185 12.76 -10.07 22.44
C ASN A 185 11.85 -11.24 22.04
N LEU A 186 11.34 -11.26 20.80
CA LEU A 186 10.59 -12.43 20.30
C LEU A 186 11.43 -13.70 20.35
N ARG A 187 12.69 -13.63 19.91
CA ARG A 187 13.60 -14.79 19.98
C ARG A 187 13.83 -15.25 21.41
N ARG A 188 14.10 -14.32 22.32
CA ARG A 188 14.45 -14.62 23.70
C ARG A 188 13.27 -15.16 24.52
N TYR A 189 12.07 -14.61 24.33
CA TYR A 189 10.94 -14.88 25.21
C TYR A 189 9.85 -15.76 24.58
N GLN A 190 9.78 -15.83 23.26
CA GLN A 190 8.75 -16.58 22.53
C GLN A 190 9.31 -17.75 21.72
N GLY A 191 10.64 -17.95 21.70
CA GLY A 191 11.28 -19.05 20.99
C GLY A 191 11.22 -18.95 19.46
N VAL A 192 10.85 -17.77 18.93
CA VAL A 192 10.74 -17.53 17.48
C VAL A 192 12.12 -17.27 16.87
N ALA A 193 12.48 -17.96 15.79
CA ALA A 193 13.71 -17.68 15.06
C ALA A 193 13.60 -16.33 14.34
N THR A 194 14.29 -15.29 14.80
CA THR A 194 14.18 -13.96 14.20
C THR A 194 15.42 -13.55 13.43
N GLY A 195 15.29 -12.63 12.48
CA GLY A 195 16.42 -11.96 11.81
C GLY A 195 16.01 -10.59 11.31
N VAL A 196 16.86 -9.59 11.47
CA VAL A 196 16.70 -8.29 10.81
C VAL A 196 18.01 -7.84 10.23
N THR A 197 17.97 -7.33 9.01
CA THR A 197 19.14 -6.78 8.32
C THR A 197 18.74 -5.50 7.61
N PHE A 198 19.59 -4.49 7.74
CA PHE A 198 19.43 -3.21 7.06
C PHE A 198 20.56 -3.03 6.05
N ARG A 199 20.22 -2.54 4.85
CA ARG A 199 21.20 -2.17 3.82
C ARG A 199 20.98 -0.73 3.34
N PRO A 200 22.06 0.03 3.08
CA PRO A 200 21.95 1.42 2.68
C PRO A 200 21.62 1.56 1.18
N LEU A 201 20.70 2.48 0.88
CA LEU A 201 20.42 2.99 -0.46
C LEU A 201 21.29 4.22 -0.74
N ARG A 202 21.61 4.46 -2.02
CA ARG A 202 22.31 5.68 -2.45
C ARG A 202 21.38 6.85 -2.79
N PHE A 203 20.08 6.61 -2.71
CA PHE A 203 19.04 7.56 -3.08
C PHE A 203 17.91 7.52 -2.04
N VAL A 204 17.06 8.54 -2.08
CA VAL A 204 15.81 8.58 -1.34
C VAL A 204 14.70 7.97 -2.20
N PRO A 205 14.06 6.88 -1.76
CA PRO A 205 13.00 6.26 -2.56
C PRO A 205 11.77 7.18 -2.63
N SER A 206 11.14 7.27 -3.80
CA SER A 206 9.89 8.04 -4.01
C SER A 206 8.63 7.32 -3.51
N GLU A 207 8.75 6.02 -3.25
CA GLU A 207 7.68 5.15 -2.78
C GLU A 207 8.20 4.24 -1.67
N LYS A 208 7.35 3.95 -0.69
CA LYS A 208 7.53 2.82 0.21
C LYS A 208 7.05 1.54 -0.48
N LYS A 209 7.79 0.45 -0.30
CA LYS A 209 7.44 -0.86 -0.86
C LYS A 209 7.64 -1.92 0.20
N TYR A 210 6.68 -2.84 0.30
CA TYR A 210 6.79 -4.03 1.13
C TYR A 210 6.48 -5.27 0.28
N VAL A 211 7.26 -6.34 0.45
CA VAL A 211 6.88 -7.68 -0.01
C VAL A 211 6.79 -8.59 1.21
N LEU A 212 5.60 -9.14 1.44
CA LEU A 212 5.31 -10.02 2.57
C LEU A 212 5.20 -11.46 2.08
N ASN A 213 5.96 -12.37 2.69
CA ASN A 213 5.98 -13.80 2.40
C ASN A 213 6.17 -14.16 0.92
N GLY A 214 6.72 -13.25 0.11
CA GLY A 214 6.85 -13.40 -1.35
C GLY A 214 5.52 -13.43 -2.14
N THR A 215 4.37 -13.23 -1.49
CA THR A 215 3.04 -13.44 -2.10
C THR A 215 2.17 -12.18 -2.15
N LEU A 216 2.50 -11.18 -1.34
CA LEU A 216 1.79 -9.89 -1.27
C LEU A 216 2.80 -8.76 -1.42
N ALA A 217 2.48 -7.78 -2.27
CA ALA A 217 3.20 -6.52 -2.34
C ALA A 217 2.32 -5.36 -1.90
N LEU A 218 2.90 -4.42 -1.16
CA LEU A 218 2.29 -3.15 -0.78
C LEU A 218 3.13 -2.00 -1.32
N ARG A 219 2.51 -1.01 -1.96
CA ARG A 219 3.20 0.17 -2.49
C ARG A 219 2.47 1.44 -2.08
N GLY A 220 3.22 2.49 -1.79
CA GLY A 220 2.65 3.79 -1.49
C GLY A 220 3.63 4.92 -1.75
N ASP A 221 3.16 5.99 -2.37
CA ASP A 221 3.97 7.16 -2.64
C ASP A 221 4.31 7.93 -1.36
N TYR A 222 5.37 8.72 -1.42
CA TYR A 222 5.72 9.71 -0.40
C TYR A 222 5.24 11.09 -0.84
N PRO A 223 3.98 11.49 -0.52
CA PRO A 223 3.48 12.80 -0.90
C PRO A 223 4.24 13.88 -0.15
N VAL A 224 4.71 14.87 -0.89
CA VAL A 224 5.39 16.04 -0.34
C VAL A 224 4.35 17.01 0.18
N GLY A 225 4.50 17.42 1.43
CA GLY A 225 3.61 18.36 2.09
C GLY A 225 4.39 19.37 2.92
N ARG A 226 3.71 20.45 3.30
CA ARG A 226 4.22 21.39 4.30
C ARG A 226 3.82 20.89 5.68
N HIS A 227 4.79 20.72 6.57
CA HIS A 227 4.61 20.19 7.90
C HIS A 227 5.28 21.09 8.93
N SER A 228 4.66 21.20 10.10
CA SER A 228 5.32 21.81 11.26
C SER A 228 6.43 20.88 11.77
N TYR A 229 7.58 21.46 12.07
CA TYR A 229 8.77 20.79 12.58
C TYR A 229 9.26 21.49 13.83
N GLU A 230 9.63 20.70 14.84
CA GLU A 230 10.23 21.22 16.06
C GLU A 230 11.67 20.69 16.19
N LEU A 231 12.61 21.61 16.31
CA LEU A 231 14.01 21.31 16.59
C LEU A 231 14.38 21.91 17.96
N PRO A 232 15.00 21.12 18.87
CA PRO A 232 15.41 21.63 20.18
C PRO A 232 16.27 22.89 20.05
N GLY A 233 15.82 23.98 20.68
CA GLY A 233 16.50 25.27 20.66
C GLY A 233 16.24 26.18 19.45
N ALA A 234 15.54 25.70 18.41
CA ALA A 234 15.15 26.53 17.26
C ALA A 234 13.65 26.89 17.21
N GLY A 235 12.85 26.26 18.07
CA GLY A 235 11.38 26.44 18.10
C GLY A 235 10.69 25.67 16.97
N GLU A 236 9.42 26.00 16.75
CA GLU A 236 8.57 25.44 15.71
C GLU A 236 8.71 26.22 14.40
N PHE A 237 8.83 25.53 13.27
CA PHE A 237 8.92 26.13 11.92
C PHE A 237 8.42 25.15 10.85
N ASP A 238 8.16 25.65 9.64
CA ASP A 238 7.68 24.80 8.55
C ASP A 238 8.81 24.17 7.74
N VAL A 239 8.61 22.91 7.37
CA VAL A 239 9.42 22.16 6.41
C VAL A 239 8.57 21.65 5.27
N LEU A 240 9.17 21.51 4.08
CA LEU A 240 8.69 20.57 3.07
C LEU A 240 9.20 19.19 3.45
N ASP A 241 8.29 18.26 3.71
CA ASP A 241 8.63 16.90 4.09
C ASP A 241 7.68 15.89 3.47
N VAL A 242 8.03 14.62 3.55
CA VAL A 242 7.19 13.51 3.12
C VAL A 242 6.66 12.73 4.32
N SER A 243 5.34 12.60 4.40
CA SER A 243 4.72 11.80 5.44
C SER A 243 4.54 10.36 4.99
N GLY A 244 5.28 9.45 5.61
CA GLY A 244 5.02 8.01 5.49
C GLY A 244 3.74 7.56 6.20
N PHE A 245 3.17 8.34 7.12
CA PHE A 245 2.01 7.90 7.90
C PHE A 245 0.68 8.15 7.23
N SER A 246 0.52 9.28 6.54
CA SER A 246 -0.75 9.70 5.97
C SER A 246 -0.90 9.32 4.50
N SER A 247 0.07 8.60 3.93
CA SER A 247 0.00 8.17 2.54
C SER A 247 -0.69 6.81 2.40
N ASP A 248 -1.33 6.60 1.25
CA ASP A 248 -2.00 5.34 0.94
C ASP A 248 -1.00 4.18 0.78
N LEU A 249 -1.51 2.96 1.00
CA LEU A 249 -0.83 1.71 0.67
C LEU A 249 -1.75 0.84 -0.17
N PHE A 250 -1.35 0.60 -1.42
CA PHE A 250 -2.07 -0.23 -2.37
C PHE A 250 -1.57 -1.67 -2.29
N GLU A 251 -2.50 -2.62 -2.21
CA GLU A 251 -2.18 -4.05 -2.19
C GLU A 251 -2.20 -4.70 -3.58
N TYR A 252 -1.28 -5.63 -3.78
CA TYR A 252 -1.19 -6.48 -4.95
C TYR A 252 -0.92 -7.93 -4.52
N ARG A 253 -1.69 -8.88 -5.06
CA ARG A 253 -1.63 -10.30 -4.63
C ARG A 253 -1.22 -11.23 -5.74
N LEU A 254 -0.30 -12.15 -5.43
CA LEU A 254 0.09 -13.22 -6.34
C LEU A 254 -1.09 -14.14 -6.66
N SER A 255 -1.96 -14.41 -5.68
CA SER A 255 -3.13 -15.28 -5.81
C SER A 255 -4.21 -14.76 -6.75
N ARG A 256 -4.25 -13.45 -7.02
CA ARG A 256 -5.18 -12.84 -7.99
C ARG A 256 -4.74 -13.02 -9.45
N GLY A 257 -3.50 -13.45 -9.68
CA GLY A 257 -2.98 -13.70 -11.02
C GLY A 257 -2.84 -12.43 -11.88
N GLY A 258 -2.67 -12.62 -13.19
CA GLY A 258 -2.66 -11.53 -14.17
C GLY A 258 -1.66 -10.41 -13.86
N GLN A 259 -2.12 -9.16 -13.98
CA GLN A 259 -1.31 -7.97 -13.77
C GLN A 259 -0.87 -7.83 -12.30
N GLU A 260 -1.70 -8.20 -11.32
CA GLU A 260 -1.32 -8.11 -9.91
C GLU A 260 -0.16 -9.05 -9.55
N ALA A 261 -0.21 -10.29 -10.03
CA ALA A 261 0.89 -11.24 -9.86
C ALA A 261 2.20 -10.71 -10.47
N ALA A 262 2.13 -10.07 -11.63
CA ALA A 262 3.29 -9.43 -12.25
C ALA A 262 3.83 -8.26 -11.40
N VAL A 263 2.97 -7.46 -10.76
CA VAL A 263 3.39 -6.37 -9.85
C VAL A 263 4.07 -6.93 -8.60
N VAL A 264 3.57 -8.01 -8.01
CA VAL A 264 4.23 -8.68 -6.87
C VAL A 264 5.62 -9.15 -7.25
N GLN A 265 5.74 -9.87 -8.37
CA GLN A 265 7.02 -10.38 -8.84
C GLN A 265 7.99 -9.25 -9.20
N ALA A 266 7.51 -8.20 -9.87
CA ALA A 266 8.33 -7.04 -10.21
C ALA A 266 8.82 -6.30 -8.96
N THR A 267 7.97 -6.16 -7.94
CA THR A 267 8.35 -5.53 -6.66
C THR A 267 9.40 -6.36 -5.93
N LYS A 268 9.26 -7.69 -5.92
CA LYS A 268 10.26 -8.59 -5.33
C LYS A 268 11.58 -8.55 -6.09
N ASN A 269 11.55 -8.62 -7.42
CA ASN A 269 12.74 -8.53 -8.26
C ASN A 269 13.46 -7.19 -8.06
N TYR A 270 12.72 -6.08 -7.97
CA TYR A 270 13.28 -4.77 -7.67
C TYR A 270 13.97 -4.75 -6.30
N PHE A 271 13.32 -5.29 -5.27
CA PHE A 271 13.91 -5.41 -3.95
C PHE A 271 15.21 -6.24 -3.98
N ASP A 272 15.18 -7.43 -4.59
CA ASP A 272 16.34 -8.32 -4.64
C ASP A 272 17.50 -7.71 -5.42
N ALA A 273 17.22 -7.03 -6.55
CA ALA A 273 18.24 -6.32 -7.30
C ALA A 273 18.93 -5.22 -6.47
N LEU A 274 18.17 -4.44 -5.69
CA LEU A 274 18.74 -3.47 -4.76
C LEU A 274 19.46 -4.13 -3.60
N TRP A 275 18.90 -5.21 -3.06
CA TRP A 275 19.46 -5.95 -1.94
C TRP A 275 20.81 -6.53 -2.30
N ASP A 276 20.90 -7.25 -3.42
CA ASP A 276 22.10 -7.95 -3.88
C ASP A 276 23.11 -7.02 -4.53
N SER A 277 22.72 -5.79 -4.89
CA SER A 277 23.68 -4.79 -5.34
C SER A 277 24.70 -4.51 -4.24
N GLU A 278 25.96 -4.87 -4.49
CA GLU A 278 27.09 -4.35 -3.73
C GLU A 278 27.20 -2.86 -4.02
N ALA A 279 26.55 -2.03 -3.20
CA ALA A 279 26.82 -0.62 -3.17
C ALA A 279 27.81 -0.20 -2.05
N PRO A 280 28.97 -0.86 -1.77
CA PRO A 280 30.06 -0.23 -1.04
C PRO A 280 30.69 0.88 -1.91
N GLY A 281 31.23 1.92 -1.26
CA GLY A 281 31.49 3.26 -1.82
C GLY A 281 32.25 3.37 -3.14
N GLN A 282 32.07 4.55 -3.80
CA GLN A 282 32.77 5.16 -4.96
C GLN A 282 33.10 4.21 -6.14
N THR A 283 32.74 4.48 -7.39
CA THR A 283 33.30 5.58 -8.20
C THR A 283 32.60 5.53 -9.57
N LEU A 284 32.10 6.66 -10.06
CA LEU A 284 32.33 7.06 -11.45
C LEU A 284 32.94 8.45 -11.35
N ALA A 285 34.27 8.45 -11.26
CA ALA A 285 35.06 9.57 -11.67
C ALA A 285 35.06 9.49 -13.19
N GLU A 286 34.49 10.51 -13.83
CA GLU A 286 35.14 11.27 -14.91
C GLU A 286 34.78 12.74 -14.71
#